data_AF-A0A6P0N6A1-F1
#
_entry.id   AF-A0A6P0N6A1-F1
#
_cell.length_a   1.000
_cell.length_b   1.000
_cell.length_c   1.000
_cell.angle_alpha   90.00
_cell.angle_beta   90.00
_cell.angle_gamma   90.00
#
_symmetry.space_group_name_H-M   'P 1'
#
loop_
_entity.id
_entity.type
_entity.pdbx_description
1 polymer ?
#
loop_
_entity_poly.entity_id
_entity_poly.type
_entity_poly.pdbx_seq_one_letter_code
_entity_poly.pdbx_strand_id
1 'polypeptide(L)'
;MAATVVAVIGIRAVPVPPWGQTSIQVQQSSLSPELTESVIQRKLAEVSRLTQQVLELYQQGKYSEAIPLAKKALGIRQQVLGEEHHSVATSLQNLALLYFRQGRYQEAEPLYQQALDLRKRLLGDQ
;
A
#
# COMPACT_ATOMS: atom_id res chain seq x y z
N MET A 1 33.54 -6.38 -39.35
CA MET A 1 32.92 -5.04 -39.23
C MET A 1 32.37 -4.91 -37.83
N ALA A 2 32.94 -3.98 -37.03
CA ALA A 2 32.43 -3.31 -35.81
C ALA A 2 31.86 -4.16 -34.65
N ALA A 3 32.02 -3.89 -33.35
CA ALA A 3 32.74 -2.90 -32.52
C ALA A 3 32.65 -3.43 -31.05
N THR A 4 33.75 -3.48 -30.29
CA THR A 4 34.12 -2.56 -29.16
C THR A 4 33.25 -2.70 -27.89
N VAL A 5 33.74 -3.39 -26.83
CA VAL A 5 34.31 -2.91 -25.51
C VAL A 5 33.29 -2.10 -24.66
N VAL A 6 33.09 -2.17 -23.32
CA VAL A 6 33.82 -2.48 -22.06
C VAL A 6 32.70 -2.76 -21.00
N ALA A 7 32.79 -3.61 -19.96
CA ALA A 7 33.45 -3.40 -18.66
C ALA A 7 33.17 -4.62 -17.74
N VAL A 8 34.17 -5.40 -17.35
CA VAL A 8 34.94 -5.31 -16.08
C VAL A 8 34.07 -5.27 -14.82
N ILE A 9 33.83 -6.45 -14.22
CA ILE A 9 34.05 -6.68 -12.78
C ILE A 9 34.65 -8.09 -12.66
N GLY A 10 35.85 -8.16 -12.06
CA GLY A 10 36.71 -9.33 -12.07
C GLY A 10 36.13 -10.54 -11.33
N ILE A 11 35.94 -11.62 -12.07
CA ILE A 11 35.78 -12.97 -11.51
C ILE A 11 37.19 -13.53 -11.40
N ARG A 12 37.80 -13.48 -10.20
CA ARG A 12 38.92 -14.39 -9.90
C ARG A 12 38.34 -15.79 -9.86
N ALA A 13 38.82 -16.66 -10.75
CA ALA A 13 38.52 -18.08 -10.69
C ALA A 13 39.00 -18.63 -9.33
N VAL A 14 38.07 -18.94 -8.44
CA VAL A 14 38.35 -19.68 -7.21
C VAL A 14 38.31 -21.17 -7.58
N PRO A 15 39.36 -21.95 -7.31
CA PRO A 15 39.36 -23.37 -7.63
C PRO A 15 38.34 -24.09 -6.73
N VAL A 16 37.47 -24.88 -7.37
CA VAL A 16 36.44 -25.67 -6.69
C VAL A 16 37.10 -26.95 -6.14
N PRO A 17 37.05 -27.24 -4.82
CA PRO A 17 37.58 -28.49 -4.28
C PRO A 17 36.67 -29.69 -4.61
N PRO A 18 37.23 -30.89 -4.87
CA PRO A 18 36.49 -32.03 -5.42
C PRO A 18 35.76 -32.92 -4.39
N TRP A 19 35.43 -32.43 -3.19
CA TRP A 19 34.64 -33.22 -2.24
C TRP A 19 33.59 -32.37 -1.54
N GLY A 20 32.40 -32.95 -1.46
CA GLY A 20 31.13 -32.24 -1.29
C GLY A 20 30.99 -31.46 0.00
N GLN A 21 30.63 -30.19 -0.17
CA GLN A 21 29.70 -29.43 0.66
C GLN A 21 29.45 -28.11 -0.08
N THR A 22 28.46 -28.10 -0.97
CA THR A 22 27.91 -26.84 -1.50
C THR A 22 27.04 -26.25 -0.40
N SER A 23 27.67 -25.73 0.65
CA SER A 23 27.02 -24.73 1.52
C SER A 23 27.27 -23.36 0.90
N ILE A 24 26.83 -23.19 -0.35
CA ILE A 24 26.47 -21.85 -0.81
C ILE A 24 25.20 -21.55 -0.02
N GLN A 25 25.37 -20.99 1.17
CA GLN A 25 24.36 -20.10 1.72
C GLN A 25 24.26 -18.99 0.68
N VAL A 26 23.38 -19.19 -0.31
CA VAL A 26 22.72 -18.08 -0.97
C VAL A 26 22.18 -17.32 0.22
N GLN A 27 22.82 -16.20 0.55
CA GLN A 27 22.26 -15.23 1.46
C GLN A 27 20.97 -14.81 0.77
N GLN A 28 19.91 -15.58 1.01
CA GLN A 28 18.56 -15.17 0.73
C GLN A 28 18.51 -13.85 1.48
N SER A 29 18.38 -12.75 0.73
CA SER A 29 17.98 -11.47 1.26
C SER A 29 16.55 -11.63 1.78
N SER A 30 16.35 -12.50 2.77
CA SER A 30 15.16 -12.62 3.57
C SER A 30 15.20 -11.40 4.47
N LEU A 31 14.68 -10.28 3.96
CA LEU A 31 14.21 -9.20 4.80
C LEU A 31 13.47 -9.85 5.97
N SER A 32 14.03 -9.76 7.17
CA SER A 32 13.51 -10.47 8.34
C SER A 32 12.01 -10.18 8.49
N PRO A 33 11.17 -11.17 8.85
CA PRO A 33 9.74 -10.94 9.04
C PRO A 33 9.45 -9.79 10.02
N GLU A 34 10.34 -9.56 10.99
CA GLU A 34 10.31 -8.39 11.90
C GLU A 34 10.45 -7.04 11.20
N LEU A 35 11.31 -6.93 10.18
CA LEU A 35 11.44 -5.72 9.38
C LEU A 35 10.16 -5.46 8.59
N THR A 36 9.54 -6.52 8.06
CA THR A 36 8.27 -6.43 7.32
C THR A 36 7.12 -6.02 8.24
N GLU A 37 7.02 -6.63 9.42
CA GLU A 37 6.06 -6.26 10.46
C GLU A 37 6.25 -4.79 10.88
N SER A 38 7.49 -4.36 11.12
CA SER A 38 7.79 -2.97 11.50
C SER A 38 7.38 -1.95 10.43
N VAL A 39 7.51 -2.31 9.14
CA VAL A 39 7.10 -1.46 8.01
C VAL A 39 5.58 -1.40 7.90
N ILE A 40 4.90 -2.54 8.08
CA ILE A 40 3.42 -2.61 8.11
C ILE A 40 2.89 -1.75 9.26
N GLN A 41 3.44 -1.89 10.47
CA GLN A 41 3.03 -1.11 11.63
C GLN A 41 3.25 0.40 11.44
N ARG A 42 4.38 0.81 10.83
CA ARG A 42 4.61 2.22 10.47
C ARG A 42 3.56 2.75 9.48
N LYS A 43 3.22 1.97 8.45
CA LYS A 43 2.18 2.34 7.48
C LYS A 43 0.81 2.45 8.13
N LEU A 44 0.46 1.53 9.02
CA LEU A 44 -0.80 1.58 9.78
C LEU A 44 -0.85 2.79 10.72
N ALA A 45 0.25 3.11 11.39
CA ALA A 45 0.37 4.32 12.21
C ALA A 45 0.21 5.60 11.37
N GLU A 46 0.81 5.65 10.17
CA GLU A 46 0.62 6.75 9.22
C GLU A 46 -0.84 6.90 8.81
N VAL A 47 -1.52 5.80 8.49
CA VAL A 47 -2.95 5.78 8.15
C VAL A 47 -3.81 6.34 9.29
N SER A 48 -3.53 5.95 10.52
CA SER A 48 -4.23 6.47 11.70
C SER A 48 -4.03 7.98 11.84
N ARG A 49 -2.79 8.45 11.68
CA ARG A 49 -2.48 9.89 11.70
C ARG A 49 -3.22 10.66 10.61
N LEU A 50 -3.21 10.16 9.38
CA LEU A 50 -3.91 10.76 8.25
C LEU A 50 -5.43 10.80 8.49
N THR A 51 -5.99 9.72 9.03
CA THR A 51 -7.42 9.63 9.33
C THR A 51 -7.83 10.65 10.40
N GLN A 52 -7.02 10.81 11.44
CA GLN A 52 -7.23 11.81 12.48
C GLN A 52 -7.22 13.24 11.90
N GLN A 53 -6.23 13.55 11.07
CA GLN A 53 -6.14 14.87 10.41
C GLN A 53 -7.31 15.12 9.46
N VAL A 54 -7.78 14.10 8.74
CA VAL A 54 -8.99 14.20 7.90
C VAL A 54 -10.22 14.56 8.73
N LEU A 55 -10.38 13.95 9.91
CA LEU A 55 -11.50 14.25 10.82
C LEU A 55 -11.45 15.70 11.31
N GLU A 56 -10.26 16.19 11.67
CA GLU A 56 -10.07 17.58 12.11
C GLU A 56 -10.42 18.57 11.00
N LEU A 57 -9.93 18.33 9.77
CA LEU A 57 -10.25 19.15 8.60
C LEU A 57 -11.74 19.09 8.26
N TYR A 58 -12.38 17.93 8.41
CA TYR A 58 -13.81 17.77 8.24
C TYR A 58 -14.61 18.64 9.22
N GLN A 59 -14.23 18.65 10.50
CA GLN A 59 -14.87 19.49 11.51
C GLN A 59 -14.68 20.98 11.24
N GLN A 60 -13.54 21.36 10.65
CA GLN A 60 -13.27 22.73 10.20
C GLN A 60 -13.98 23.09 8.88
N GLY A 61 -14.68 22.16 8.23
CA GLY A 61 -15.29 22.36 6.91
C GLY A 61 -14.29 22.41 5.75
N LYS A 62 -13.01 22.10 5.99
CA LYS A 62 -11.92 22.15 5.00
C LYS A 62 -11.84 20.86 4.19
N TYR A 63 -12.92 20.54 3.48
CA TYR A 63 -13.04 19.26 2.76
C TYR A 63 -12.01 19.11 1.63
N SER A 64 -11.66 20.20 0.93
CA SER A 64 -10.67 20.19 -0.15
C SER A 64 -9.28 19.76 0.32
N GLU A 65 -8.89 20.17 1.53
CA GLU A 65 -7.62 19.79 2.16
C GLU A 65 -7.65 18.34 2.67
N ALA A 66 -8.83 17.86 3.10
CA ALA A 66 -9.01 16.51 3.60
C ALA A 66 -8.95 15.43 2.50
N ILE A 67 -9.45 15.72 1.29
CA ILE A 67 -9.50 14.77 0.17
C ILE A 67 -8.14 14.09 -0.14
N PRO A 68 -7.04 14.84 -0.38
CA PRO A 68 -5.75 14.20 -0.71
C PRO A 68 -5.23 13.30 0.42
N LEU A 69 -5.49 13.67 1.69
CA LEU A 69 -5.12 12.85 2.83
C LEU A 69 -5.95 11.56 2.91
N ALA A 70 -7.26 11.65 2.66
CA ALA A 70 -8.13 10.49 2.59
C ALA A 70 -7.75 9.54 1.45
N LYS A 71 -7.40 10.06 0.26
CA LYS A 71 -6.87 9.27 -0.86
C LYS A 71 -5.57 8.55 -0.49
N LYS A 72 -4.65 9.24 0.18
CA LYS A 72 -3.40 8.64 0.65
C LYS A 72 -3.65 7.52 1.67
N ALA A 73 -4.53 7.75 2.64
CA ALA A 73 -4.90 6.74 3.63
C ALA A 73 -5.55 5.50 2.99
N LEU A 74 -6.42 5.71 1.98
CA LEU A 74 -7.01 4.63 1.20
C LEU A 74 -5.94 3.79 0.47
N GLY A 75 -5.03 4.43 -0.25
CA GLY A 75 -3.97 3.74 -0.98
C GLY A 75 -3.04 2.92 -0.07
N ILE A 76 -2.70 3.44 1.12
CA ILE A 76 -1.91 2.67 2.09
C ILE A 76 -2.71 1.48 2.62
N ARG A 77 -4.01 1.64 2.92
CA ARG A 77 -4.85 0.53 3.38
C ARG A 77 -4.99 -0.55 2.32
N GLN A 78 -5.17 -0.19 1.05
CA GLN A 78 -5.19 -1.14 -0.07
C GLN A 78 -3.85 -1.88 -0.20
N GLN A 79 -2.72 -1.17 -0.05
CA GLN A 79 -1.40 -1.78 -0.11
C GLN A 79 -1.15 -2.78 1.03
N VAL A 80 -1.59 -2.47 2.26
CA VAL A 80 -1.28 -3.25 3.46
C VAL A 80 -2.28 -4.37 3.72
N LEU A 81 -3.57 -4.11 3.49
CA LEU A 81 -4.67 -5.02 3.86
C LEU A 81 -5.27 -5.74 2.64
N GLY A 82 -4.90 -5.33 1.42
CA GLY A 82 -5.55 -5.75 0.19
C GLY A 82 -6.83 -4.95 -0.10
N GLU A 83 -7.37 -5.12 -1.31
CA GLU A 83 -8.59 -4.42 -1.75
C GLU A 83 -9.86 -4.98 -1.09
N GLU A 84 -9.88 -6.29 -0.80
CA GLU A 84 -11.00 -7.00 -0.18
C GLU A 84 -10.95 -6.91 1.36
N HIS A 85 -11.04 -5.69 1.90
CA HIS A 85 -10.99 -5.46 3.35
C HIS A 85 -12.00 -4.41 3.83
N HIS A 86 -12.63 -4.65 4.98
CA HIS A 86 -13.63 -3.73 5.58
C HIS A 86 -13.08 -2.29 5.75
N SER A 87 -11.84 -2.16 6.21
CA SER A 87 -11.15 -0.85 6.32
C SER A 87 -10.99 -0.11 4.99
N VAL A 88 -10.88 -0.81 3.86
CA VAL A 88 -10.85 -0.19 2.53
C VAL A 88 -12.24 0.34 2.17
N ALA A 89 -13.31 -0.43 2.41
CA ALA A 89 -14.68 0.04 2.24
C ALA A 89 -14.99 1.30 3.07
N THR A 90 -14.58 1.32 4.34
CA THR A 90 -14.73 2.50 5.21
C THR A 90 -13.94 3.71 4.69
N SER A 91 -12.76 3.49 4.11
CA SER A 91 -11.95 4.58 3.54
C SER A 91 -12.56 5.16 2.26
N LEU A 92 -13.09 4.30 1.39
CA LEU A 92 -13.86 4.71 0.21
C LEU A 92 -15.08 5.54 0.63
N GLN A 93 -15.83 5.08 1.63
CA GLN A 93 -16.99 5.80 2.17
C GLN A 93 -16.61 7.18 2.73
N ASN A 94 -15.50 7.28 3.47
CA ASN A 94 -15.03 8.54 4.01
C ASN A 94 -14.60 9.52 2.91
N LEU A 95 -13.92 9.03 1.87
CA LEU A 95 -13.55 9.85 0.72
C LEU A 95 -14.80 10.34 -0.04
N ALA A 96 -15.79 9.46 -0.25
CA ALA A 96 -17.07 9.80 -0.85
C ALA A 96 -17.79 10.90 -0.05
N LEU A 97 -17.79 10.79 1.28
CA LEU A 97 -18.40 11.79 2.17
C LEU A 97 -17.75 13.17 1.99
N LEU A 98 -16.42 13.25 1.85
CA LEU A 98 -15.72 14.52 1.62
C LEU A 98 -16.13 15.19 0.29
N TYR A 99 -16.36 14.41 -0.76
CA TYR A 99 -16.88 14.90 -2.03
C TYR A 99 -18.35 15.33 -1.90
N PHE A 100 -19.18 14.52 -1.26
CA PHE A 100 -20.59 14.81 -1.02
C PHE A 100 -20.79 16.14 -0.28
N ARG A 101 -19.98 16.41 0.74
CA ARG A 101 -20.02 17.67 1.52
C ARG A 101 -19.66 18.91 0.72
N GLN A 102 -19.02 18.76 -0.44
CA GLN A 102 -18.71 19.83 -1.39
C GLN A 102 -19.75 19.95 -2.53
N GLY A 103 -20.81 19.13 -2.53
CA GLY A 103 -21.74 19.05 -3.65
C GLY A 103 -21.18 18.32 -4.88
N ARG A 104 -20.03 17.66 -4.74
CA ARG A 104 -19.32 16.93 -5.80
C ARG A 104 -19.86 15.50 -5.91
N TYR A 105 -21.14 15.39 -6.25
CA TYR A 105 -21.87 14.13 -6.21
C TYR A 105 -21.39 13.13 -7.27
N GLN A 106 -20.95 13.62 -8.42
CA GLN A 106 -20.41 12.78 -9.51
C GLN A 106 -19.13 12.04 -9.08
N GLU A 107 -18.32 12.64 -8.21
CA GLU A 107 -17.15 11.96 -7.63
C GLU A 107 -17.48 11.10 -6.42
N ALA A 108 -18.54 11.43 -5.66
CA ALA A 108 -18.94 10.72 -4.46
C ALA A 108 -19.66 9.40 -4.76
N GLU A 109 -20.59 9.41 -5.71
CA GLU A 109 -21.44 8.27 -6.06
C GLU A 109 -20.65 6.98 -6.38
N PRO A 110 -19.67 6.98 -7.31
CA PRO A 110 -18.94 5.76 -7.64
C PRO A 110 -18.15 5.20 -6.44
N LEU A 111 -17.68 6.06 -5.53
CA LEU A 111 -16.98 5.62 -4.33
C LEU A 111 -17.93 4.97 -3.31
N TYR A 112 -19.15 5.49 -3.17
CA TYR A 112 -20.17 4.84 -2.35
C TYR A 112 -20.60 3.50 -2.93
N GLN A 113 -20.76 3.40 -4.25
CA GLN A 113 -21.06 2.14 -4.93
C GLN A 113 -19.95 1.11 -4.70
N GLN A 114 -18.69 1.48 -4.93
CA GLN A 114 -17.55 0.61 -4.65
C GLN A 114 -17.49 0.14 -3.18
N ALA A 115 -17.72 1.05 -2.23
CA ALA A 115 -17.74 0.70 -0.81
C ALA A 115 -18.89 -0.26 -0.46
N LEU A 116 -20.06 -0.07 -1.07
CA LEU A 116 -21.23 -0.92 -0.88
C LEU A 116 -21.00 -2.31 -1.47
N ASP A 117 -20.54 -2.39 -2.71
CA ASP A 117 -20.29 -3.66 -3.40
C ASP A 117 -19.18 -4.45 -2.71
N LEU A 118 -18.14 -3.78 -2.22
CA LEU A 118 -17.13 -4.41 -1.38
C LEU A 118 -17.74 -4.94 -0.08
N ARG A 119 -18.57 -4.17 0.63
CA ARG A 119 -19.25 -4.67 1.84
C ARG A 119 -20.13 -5.89 1.55
N LYS A 120 -20.91 -5.87 0.48
CA LYS A 120 -21.74 -7.02 0.07
C LYS A 120 -20.89 -8.28 -0.14
N ARG A 121 -19.81 -8.17 -0.91
CA ARG A 121 -18.88 -9.29 -1.14
C ARG A 121 -18.25 -9.81 0.16
N LEU A 122 -17.88 -8.91 1.08
CA LEU A 122 -17.30 -9.27 2.39
C LEU A 122 -18.28 -9.91 3.36
N LEU A 123 -19.57 -9.58 3.25
CA LEU A 123 -20.63 -10.20 4.04
C LEU A 123 -21.01 -11.60 3.54
N GLY A 124 -20.56 -11.97 2.33
CA GLY A 124 -21.04 -13.13 1.61
C GLY A 124 -22.48 -12.89 1.16
N ASP A 125 -22.82 -13.18 -0.09
CA ASP A 125 -24.21 -13.16 -0.54
C ASP A 125 -25.10 -13.86 0.50
N GLN A 126 -26.02 -13.14 1.13
CA GLN A 126 -27.13 -13.72 1.89
C GLN A 126 -28.19 -14.22 0.93
#